data_AF-A0A3R6M7E8-F1
#
_entry.id   AF-A0A3R6M7E8-F1
#
_cell.length_a   1.000
_cell.length_b   1.000
_cell.length_c   1.000
_cell.angle_alpha   90.00
_cell.angle_beta   90.00
_cell.angle_gamma   90.00
#
_symmetry.space_group_name_H-M   'P 1'
#
loop_
_entity.id
_entity.type
_entity.pdbx_description
1 polymer ?
#
loop_
_entity_poly.entity_id
_entity_poly.type
_entity_poly.pdbx_seq_one_letter_code
_entity_poly.pdbx_strand_id
1 'polypeptide(L)'
;MRILVFVFLVLVLTQRVSADEVIDLRSHLENYQITEGGEYHFTTNGELWEYGIIATAQDEITIILEDVNIKSVSPIDCNKAKDVYVIIKGSNILDNSYQDRIKAAISAPANVNGQLVINGTNNDDLMITATYGACIGWDNYEPIHGHNSSRLVINGGRYLLQSYFGAGIGASQGSVFGHIIVNGGIINSSSCYGMGIGIDGAETLPDNPMETQITIHGGTITAHSDIYYGIGDPCNKNKAAYFYSNLNGVPGNAFVISNGIELLNTQVQAEYIGVFFTDEQTKVGRVYGKPVLSTDAEIPEGYTLEVCSDEVLTVAEGTKLTNSGSLEINSGGSFVNNGNLIINGSVENKGTIINNGNITIYDNKEDVVIDGIQFYDISFDPNGENVNGMPIKISTTSESNVQVAINTLPTRDGYLFVGWSISPDAKEAVYIDNKFEIKISNESVKLYAIWKSNIFNVDSSKEIEMNYGDDLYLLDLSTLVSCIDEKVDFFPVVSYELVDNTIDGVSLEDNLLIINSSIMKVGSAYEIKIKFSNGISSSDKTATVGLKIEPRKLRIIYPEIEVLYSDEVEKFKSSIQFGGAKEGEVPAYNHDKFAEKDGVLSLKSNRTC
;
A
#
# COMPACT_ATOMS: atom_id res chain seq x y z
N MET A 1 22.75 -22.45 72.84
CA MET A 1 21.68 -21.81 72.05
C MET A 1 22.32 -21.30 70.77
N ARG A 2 22.22 -22.05 69.67
CA ARG A 2 22.79 -21.69 68.35
C ARG A 2 21.70 -20.96 67.56
N ILE A 3 21.97 -19.72 67.15
CA ILE A 3 21.10 -18.97 66.25
C ILE A 3 21.57 -19.28 64.82
N LEU A 4 20.70 -19.92 64.04
CA LEU A 4 20.89 -20.23 62.64
C LEU A 4 20.51 -18.99 61.81
N VAL A 5 21.44 -18.45 61.03
CA VAL A 5 21.16 -17.45 60.00
C VAL A 5 20.86 -18.20 58.71
N PHE A 6 19.63 -18.08 58.21
CA PHE A 6 19.26 -18.57 56.89
C PHE A 6 19.64 -17.52 55.85
N VAL A 7 20.57 -17.88 54.95
CA VAL A 7 20.89 -17.13 53.73
C VAL A 7 19.90 -17.59 52.65
N PHE A 8 19.09 -16.68 52.13
CA PHE A 8 18.26 -16.92 50.95
C PHE A 8 19.16 -16.84 49.70
N LEU A 9 19.36 -17.98 49.04
CA LEU A 9 19.95 -18.06 47.72
C LEU A 9 18.85 -17.83 46.69
N VAL A 10 18.84 -16.67 46.02
CA VAL A 10 17.97 -16.43 44.86
C VAL A 10 18.59 -17.16 43.67
N LEU A 11 17.99 -18.27 43.26
CA LEU A 11 18.30 -18.96 42.02
C LEU A 11 17.74 -18.11 40.87
N VAL A 12 18.61 -17.41 40.12
CA VAL A 12 18.25 -16.92 38.79
C VAL A 12 18.32 -18.12 37.86
N LEU A 13 17.16 -18.68 37.52
CA LEU A 13 17.02 -19.68 36.46
C LEU A 13 17.32 -18.99 35.13
N THR A 14 18.54 -19.11 34.62
CA THR A 14 18.80 -18.86 33.20
C THR A 14 18.15 -20.00 32.42
N GLN A 15 16.98 -19.73 31.84
CA GLN A 15 16.37 -20.63 30.86
C GLN A 15 17.33 -20.72 29.67
N ARG A 16 17.89 -21.90 29.43
CA ARG A 16 18.45 -22.22 28.12
C ARG A 16 17.27 -22.33 27.16
N VAL A 17 17.09 -21.29 26.35
CA VAL A 17 16.20 -21.34 25.18
C VAL A 17 16.81 -22.37 24.23
N SER A 18 16.05 -23.42 23.92
CA SER A 18 16.45 -24.35 22.85
C SER A 18 16.39 -23.62 21.52
N ALA A 19 17.27 -23.93 20.58
CA ALA A 19 17.39 -23.29 19.27
C ALA A 19 16.10 -23.23 18.42
N ASP A 20 15.01 -23.90 18.83
CA ASP A 20 13.73 -23.95 18.12
C ASP A 20 12.62 -23.06 18.71
N GLU A 21 12.83 -22.37 19.84
CA GLU A 21 11.77 -21.56 20.48
C GLU A 21 11.74 -20.13 19.95
N VAL A 22 10.58 -19.72 19.41
CA VAL A 22 10.33 -18.34 18.99
C VAL A 22 9.95 -17.50 20.21
N ILE A 23 10.74 -16.48 20.49
CA ILE A 23 10.57 -15.54 21.60
C ILE A 23 9.60 -14.44 21.18
N ASP A 24 8.38 -14.48 21.70
CA ASP A 24 7.43 -13.38 21.56
C ASP A 24 7.79 -12.24 22.51
N LEU A 25 8.34 -11.16 21.94
CA LEU A 25 8.82 -10.01 22.70
C LEU A 25 7.69 -9.30 23.46
N ARG A 26 6.43 -9.40 23.02
CA ARG A 26 5.28 -8.77 23.69
C ARG A 26 5.03 -9.31 25.09
N SER A 27 5.53 -10.51 25.39
CA SER A 27 5.49 -11.09 26.74
C SER A 27 6.47 -10.44 27.72
N HIS A 28 7.37 -9.57 27.24
CA HIS A 28 8.40 -8.90 28.01
C HIS A 28 8.05 -7.42 28.22
N LEU A 29 8.25 -6.93 29.44
CA LEU A 29 7.97 -5.54 29.86
C LEU A 29 9.25 -4.75 30.15
N GLU A 30 10.38 -5.20 29.59
CA GLU A 30 11.69 -4.57 29.68
C GLU A 30 12.59 -5.00 28.52
N ASN A 31 13.76 -4.37 28.40
CA ASN A 31 14.74 -4.71 27.37
C ASN A 31 15.19 -6.17 27.47
N TYR A 32 15.14 -6.90 26.37
CA TYR A 32 15.59 -8.28 26.32
C TYR A 32 17.13 -8.33 26.32
N GLN A 33 17.73 -9.02 27.29
CA GLN A 33 19.19 -9.11 27.43
C GLN A 33 19.72 -10.39 26.78
N ILE A 34 20.69 -10.26 25.87
CA ILE A 34 21.47 -11.36 25.33
C ILE A 34 22.88 -11.28 25.93
N THR A 35 23.15 -12.12 26.93
CA THR A 35 24.44 -12.18 27.63
C THR A 35 25.28 -13.41 27.30
N GLU A 36 24.70 -14.38 26.59
CA GLU A 36 25.36 -15.61 26.15
C GLU A 36 25.27 -15.74 24.63
N GLY A 37 26.31 -16.31 24.00
CA GLY A 37 26.28 -16.61 22.56
C GLY A 37 25.23 -17.67 22.23
N GLY A 38 24.73 -17.64 21.00
CA GLY A 38 23.68 -18.54 20.54
C GLY A 38 22.74 -17.91 19.52
N GLU A 39 21.72 -18.66 19.14
CA GLU A 39 20.67 -18.23 18.23
C GLU A 39 19.42 -17.82 19.01
N TYR A 40 18.86 -16.67 18.66
CA TYR A 40 17.68 -16.09 19.29
C TYR A 40 16.70 -15.68 18.20
N HIS A 41 15.51 -16.28 18.20
CA HIS A 41 14.46 -15.98 17.24
C HIS A 41 13.39 -15.13 17.90
N PHE A 42 13.19 -13.91 17.41
CA PHE A 42 12.25 -12.94 17.95
C PHE A 42 11.09 -12.65 17.00
N THR A 43 9.90 -12.46 17.58
CA THR A 43 8.74 -11.92 16.89
C THR A 43 7.97 -10.95 17.78
N THR A 44 7.26 -9.99 17.17
CA THR A 44 6.16 -9.27 17.83
C THR A 44 4.82 -9.54 17.15
N ASN A 45 4.77 -10.48 16.20
CA ASN A 45 3.63 -10.69 15.29
C ASN A 45 3.17 -9.37 14.63
N GLY A 46 4.11 -8.49 14.30
CA GLY A 46 3.88 -7.18 13.70
C GLY A 46 3.40 -6.08 14.66
N GLU A 47 3.10 -6.40 15.92
CA GLU A 47 2.62 -5.41 16.90
C GLU A 47 3.78 -4.63 17.53
N LEU A 48 3.49 -3.38 17.91
CA LEU A 48 4.47 -2.49 18.52
C LEU A 48 4.96 -3.00 19.87
N TRP A 49 6.28 -3.01 20.05
CA TRP A 49 6.95 -3.26 21.33
C TRP A 49 7.92 -2.12 21.67
N GLU A 50 7.79 -1.53 22.87
CA GLU A 50 8.46 -0.27 23.23
C GLU A 50 9.82 -0.44 23.97
N TYR A 51 10.42 -1.63 23.85
CA TYR A 51 11.70 -1.97 24.49
C TYR A 51 12.70 -2.45 23.44
N GLY A 52 13.99 -2.49 23.79
CA GLY A 52 15.06 -2.92 22.89
C GLY A 52 15.58 -4.33 23.20
N ILE A 53 16.27 -4.91 22.22
CA ILE A 53 17.13 -6.08 22.40
C ILE A 53 18.55 -5.57 22.66
N ILE A 54 19.19 -6.01 23.75
CA ILE A 54 20.52 -5.58 24.14
C ILE A 54 21.46 -6.78 24.16
N ALA A 55 22.42 -6.79 23.23
CA ALA A 55 23.41 -7.84 23.07
C ALA A 55 24.76 -7.43 23.65
N THR A 56 25.31 -8.27 24.53
CA THR A 56 26.59 -8.02 25.23
C THR A 56 27.52 -9.24 25.23
N ALA A 57 27.08 -10.38 24.70
CA ALA A 57 27.90 -11.59 24.65
C ALA A 57 29.15 -11.37 23.76
N GLN A 58 30.26 -11.98 24.15
CA GLN A 58 31.52 -11.94 23.41
C GLN A 58 31.68 -13.12 22.45
N ASP A 59 30.86 -14.16 22.63
CA ASP A 59 30.67 -15.25 21.69
C ASP A 59 29.73 -14.81 20.55
N GLU A 60 29.65 -15.62 19.50
CA GLU A 60 28.78 -15.38 18.35
C GLU A 60 27.29 -15.35 18.74
N ILE A 61 26.56 -14.35 18.23
CA ILE A 61 25.11 -14.20 18.42
C ILE A 61 24.45 -14.20 17.05
N THR A 62 23.42 -15.03 16.87
CA THR A 62 22.48 -14.95 15.75
C THR A 62 21.14 -14.45 16.25
N ILE A 63 20.65 -13.35 15.69
CA ILE A 63 19.35 -12.73 15.97
C ILE A 63 18.48 -12.89 14.74
N ILE A 64 17.43 -13.70 14.83
CA ILE A 64 16.41 -13.83 13.77
C ILE A 64 15.26 -12.89 14.12
N LEU A 65 14.95 -11.94 13.24
CA LEU A 65 13.80 -11.05 13.36
C LEU A 65 12.71 -11.53 12.39
N GLU A 66 11.58 -11.97 12.92
CA GLU A 66 10.43 -12.42 12.13
C GLU A 66 9.19 -11.60 12.52
N ASP A 67 8.78 -10.70 11.62
CA ASP A 67 7.66 -9.77 11.83
C ASP A 67 7.78 -8.98 13.15
N VAL A 68 8.94 -8.35 13.36
CA VAL A 68 9.28 -7.58 14.56
C VAL A 68 9.01 -6.09 14.35
N ASN A 69 8.28 -5.46 15.27
CA ASN A 69 8.01 -4.02 15.28
C ASN A 69 8.44 -3.40 16.63
N ILE A 70 9.57 -2.69 16.63
CA ILE A 70 10.18 -2.15 17.85
C ILE A 70 10.31 -0.63 17.76
N LYS A 71 9.88 0.05 18.81
CA LYS A 71 10.13 1.48 19.00
C LYS A 71 10.84 1.74 20.31
N SER A 72 12.13 2.01 20.27
CA SER A 72 12.92 2.27 21.48
C SER A 72 14.12 3.17 21.18
N VAL A 73 14.87 3.55 22.21
CA VAL A 73 16.07 4.39 22.04
C VAL A 73 17.14 3.71 21.19
N SER A 74 17.20 2.37 21.21
CA SER A 74 18.07 1.55 20.38
C SER A 74 17.41 0.17 20.28
N PRO A 75 16.54 -0.03 19.26
CA PRO A 75 15.80 -1.26 19.05
C PRO A 75 16.66 -2.51 19.15
N ILE A 76 17.87 -2.47 18.59
CA ILE A 76 18.84 -3.56 18.67
C ILE A 76 20.22 -2.97 19.01
N ASP A 77 20.59 -3.03 20.28
CA ASP A 77 21.89 -2.53 20.77
C ASP A 77 22.92 -3.67 20.82
N CYS A 78 23.81 -3.73 19.83
CA CYS A 78 24.92 -4.70 19.79
C CYS A 78 26.30 -4.07 20.05
N ASN A 79 26.35 -2.81 20.48
CA ASN A 79 27.59 -2.04 20.62
C ASN A 79 28.64 -2.77 21.49
N LYS A 80 28.19 -3.49 22.53
CA LYS A 80 29.05 -4.24 23.45
C LYS A 80 29.24 -5.71 23.08
N ALA A 81 28.54 -6.21 22.07
CA ALA A 81 28.75 -7.55 21.54
C ALA A 81 30.01 -7.59 20.67
N LYS A 82 30.42 -8.78 20.22
CA LYS A 82 31.56 -8.95 19.31
C LYS A 82 31.13 -9.34 17.90
N ASP A 83 30.56 -10.53 17.74
CA ASP A 83 30.21 -11.11 16.45
C ASP A 83 28.69 -11.32 16.41
N VAL A 84 27.98 -10.50 15.63
CA VAL A 84 26.52 -10.49 15.57
C VAL A 84 26.03 -10.69 14.15
N TYR A 85 25.14 -11.67 13.99
CA TYR A 85 24.45 -12.00 12.77
C TYR A 85 22.97 -11.69 12.94
N VAL A 86 22.42 -10.83 12.09
CA VAL A 86 20.98 -10.55 12.03
C VAL A 86 20.42 -11.23 10.79
N ILE A 87 19.37 -12.03 10.96
CA ILE A 87 18.59 -12.62 9.87
C ILE A 87 17.22 -11.95 9.90
N ILE A 88 16.88 -11.21 8.85
CA ILE A 88 15.54 -10.62 8.71
C ILE A 88 14.63 -11.59 7.96
N LYS A 89 13.40 -11.73 8.45
CA LYS A 89 12.31 -12.51 7.85
C LYS A 89 11.01 -11.73 7.91
N GLY A 90 10.20 -11.82 6.87
CA GLY A 90 8.92 -11.12 6.83
C GLY A 90 9.11 -9.60 6.85
N SER A 91 8.27 -8.87 7.58
CA SER A 91 8.28 -7.41 7.61
C SER A 91 8.68 -6.87 8.98
N ASN A 92 9.87 -6.26 9.07
CA ASN A 92 10.42 -5.74 10.32
C ASN A 92 10.46 -4.21 10.32
N ILE A 93 10.09 -3.60 11.44
CA ILE A 93 10.03 -2.14 11.63
C ILE A 93 10.81 -1.78 12.89
N LEU A 94 11.84 -0.95 12.75
CA LEU A 94 12.61 -0.44 13.88
C LEU A 94 12.56 1.09 13.89
N ASP A 95 12.14 1.68 15.01
CA ASP A 95 12.00 3.12 15.15
C ASP A 95 12.78 3.60 16.38
N ASN A 96 13.81 4.43 16.16
CA ASN A 96 14.53 5.11 17.23
C ASN A 96 14.40 6.64 17.15
N SER A 97 13.33 7.14 16.53
CA SER A 97 13.02 8.57 16.43
C SER A 97 12.76 9.25 17.79
N TYR A 98 12.57 8.44 18.84
CA TYR A 98 12.47 8.90 20.22
C TYR A 98 13.86 9.32 20.73
N GLN A 99 14.04 10.64 20.90
CA GLN A 99 15.03 11.31 21.77
C GLN A 99 16.37 11.75 21.16
N ASP A 100 17.00 12.70 21.86
CA ASP A 100 18.25 13.41 21.52
C ASP A 100 19.54 12.56 21.67
N ARG A 101 19.44 11.23 21.55
CA ARG A 101 20.61 10.35 21.71
C ARG A 101 21.13 9.88 20.37
N ILE A 102 22.44 9.94 20.23
CA ILE A 102 23.16 9.56 19.01
C ILE A 102 23.45 8.05 19.07
N LYS A 103 22.38 7.25 18.97
CA LYS A 103 22.43 5.78 18.90
C LYS A 103 21.88 5.29 17.58
N ALA A 104 22.48 4.25 17.02
CA ALA A 104 21.93 3.58 15.87
C ALA A 104 20.70 2.74 16.26
N ALA A 105 19.78 2.54 15.31
CA ALA A 105 18.62 1.70 15.57
C ALA A 105 19.02 0.21 15.67
N ILE A 106 19.91 -0.21 14.78
CA ILE A 106 20.74 -1.42 14.94
C ILE A 106 22.19 -0.96 15.12
N SER A 107 22.72 -1.05 16.34
CA SER A 107 24.10 -0.67 16.60
C SER A 107 25.07 -1.80 16.21
N ALA A 108 26.11 -1.46 15.46
CA ALA A 108 27.20 -2.38 15.13
C ALA A 108 28.16 -2.53 16.34
N PRO A 109 28.75 -3.72 16.55
CA PRO A 109 29.78 -3.93 17.56
C PRO A 109 30.92 -2.91 17.49
N ALA A 110 31.30 -2.31 18.62
CA ALA A 110 32.47 -1.43 18.73
C ALA A 110 33.77 -2.17 19.12
N ASN A 111 33.70 -3.49 19.29
CA ASN A 111 34.85 -4.32 19.60
C ASN A 111 35.86 -4.39 18.44
N VAL A 112 37.16 -4.55 18.75
CA VAL A 112 38.20 -4.81 17.75
C VAL A 112 37.89 -6.08 16.97
N ASN A 113 37.89 -6.00 15.64
CA ASN A 113 37.47 -7.08 14.73
C ASN A 113 36.04 -7.58 14.98
N GLY A 114 35.19 -6.81 15.66
CA GLY A 114 33.78 -7.15 15.78
C GLY A 114 33.07 -7.02 14.44
N GLN A 115 31.91 -7.64 14.31
CA GLN A 115 31.13 -7.54 13.08
C GLN A 115 29.63 -7.58 13.34
N LEU A 116 28.92 -6.78 12.56
CA LEU A 116 27.49 -6.91 12.33
C LEU A 116 27.28 -7.40 10.91
N VAL A 117 26.66 -8.57 10.75
CA VAL A 117 26.31 -9.14 9.45
C VAL A 117 24.81 -9.26 9.36
N ILE A 118 24.19 -8.61 8.37
CA ILE A 118 22.76 -8.67 8.14
C ILE A 118 22.47 -9.48 6.87
N ASN A 119 21.60 -10.47 7.01
CA ASN A 119 21.17 -11.36 5.94
C ASN A 119 19.65 -11.29 5.79
N GLY A 120 19.17 -11.39 4.56
CA GLY A 120 17.76 -11.45 4.20
C GLY A 120 17.61 -11.86 2.74
N THR A 121 16.41 -12.29 2.36
CA THR A 121 16.05 -12.53 0.96
C THR A 121 15.44 -11.27 0.33
N ASN A 122 15.20 -11.30 -0.99
CA ASN A 122 14.49 -10.20 -1.67
C ASN A 122 13.00 -10.10 -1.28
N ASN A 123 12.50 -10.94 -0.36
CA ASN A 123 11.14 -10.87 0.18
C ASN A 123 11.10 -10.45 1.66
N ASP A 124 12.26 -10.25 2.29
CA ASP A 124 12.34 -9.88 3.71
C ASP A 124 12.62 -8.38 3.83
N ASP A 125 11.69 -7.66 4.45
CA ASP A 125 11.71 -6.20 4.57
C ASP A 125 12.25 -5.78 5.95
N LEU A 126 13.10 -4.75 5.96
CA LEU A 126 13.54 -4.03 7.14
C LEU A 126 13.38 -2.53 6.92
N MET A 127 12.41 -1.95 7.62
CA MET A 127 12.13 -0.52 7.62
C MET A 127 12.68 0.10 8.89
N ILE A 128 13.51 1.14 8.76
CA ILE A 128 14.09 1.83 9.91
C ILE A 128 13.92 3.33 9.79
N THR A 129 13.46 3.94 10.87
CA THR A 129 13.44 5.40 11.02
C THR A 129 14.31 5.83 12.20
N ALA A 130 15.19 6.79 11.95
CA ALA A 130 16.10 7.35 12.94
C ALA A 130 16.12 8.88 12.95
N THR A 131 16.33 9.47 14.13
CA THR A 131 16.49 10.93 14.28
C THR A 131 17.96 11.31 14.35
N TYR A 132 18.66 10.99 15.46
CA TYR A 132 20.01 11.49 15.73
C TYR A 132 21.14 10.53 15.34
N GLY A 133 20.91 9.22 15.50
CA GLY A 133 21.88 8.21 15.09
C GLY A 133 21.56 7.57 13.75
N ALA A 134 22.37 6.61 13.36
CA ALA A 134 22.20 5.90 12.11
C ALA A 134 20.98 4.96 12.14
N CYS A 135 20.45 4.57 10.97
CA CYS A 135 19.51 3.44 10.96
C CYS A 135 20.25 2.14 11.31
N ILE A 136 21.37 1.88 10.61
CA ILE A 136 22.22 0.73 10.87
C ILE A 136 23.67 1.20 10.95
N GLY A 137 24.36 0.90 12.04
CA GLY A 137 25.80 1.10 12.15
C GLY A 137 26.24 1.59 13.52
N TRP A 138 27.23 2.47 13.62
CA TRP A 138 27.91 2.71 14.90
C TRP A 138 27.29 3.85 15.71
N ASP A 139 27.19 3.66 17.03
CA ASP A 139 26.80 4.69 18.00
C ASP A 139 27.90 5.75 18.15
N ASN A 140 27.55 6.99 18.50
CA ASN A 140 28.54 7.97 18.94
C ASN A 140 28.99 7.66 20.37
N TYR A 141 30.14 7.01 20.50
CA TYR A 141 30.85 6.91 21.77
C TYR A 141 32.19 7.63 21.65
N GLU A 142 32.63 8.26 22.74
CA GLU A 142 33.92 8.96 22.82
C GLU A 142 35.02 8.14 22.14
N PRO A 143 35.91 8.78 21.35
CA PRO A 143 36.88 8.09 20.53
C PRO A 143 37.67 7.13 21.40
N ILE A 144 37.32 5.85 21.35
CA ILE A 144 38.14 4.83 21.96
C ILE A 144 39.32 4.70 21.01
N HIS A 145 40.33 5.54 21.24
CA HIS A 145 41.55 5.60 20.46
C HIS A 145 42.17 4.20 20.43
N GLY A 146 42.07 3.50 19.28
CA GLY A 146 42.86 2.29 18.99
C GLY A 146 42.11 0.98 18.64
N HIS A 147 40.88 0.99 18.12
CA HIS A 147 40.07 -0.23 17.94
C HIS A 147 39.54 -0.46 16.50
N ASN A 148 40.44 -0.38 15.52
CA ASN A 148 40.10 0.02 14.15
C ASN A 148 39.87 -1.13 13.13
N SER A 149 38.90 -2.01 13.36
CA SER A 149 38.59 -3.10 12.40
C SER A 149 37.18 -3.69 12.45
N SER A 150 36.22 -3.00 13.08
CA SER A 150 34.82 -3.46 13.09
C SER A 150 34.20 -3.39 11.69
N ARG A 151 33.33 -4.36 11.37
CA ARG A 151 32.71 -4.49 10.04
C ARG A 151 31.20 -4.45 10.12
N LEU A 152 30.59 -3.73 9.20
CA LEU A 152 29.15 -3.77 8.93
C LEU A 152 28.95 -4.39 7.55
N VAL A 153 28.30 -5.55 7.50
CA VAL A 153 28.11 -6.33 6.28
C VAL A 153 26.62 -6.51 6.01
N ILE A 154 26.18 -6.15 4.81
CA ILE A 154 24.83 -6.41 4.32
C ILE A 154 24.93 -7.38 3.15
N ASN A 155 24.32 -8.57 3.29
CA ASN A 155 24.38 -9.62 2.28
C ASN A 155 23.13 -9.71 1.38
N GLY A 156 22.00 -9.19 1.84
CA GLY A 156 20.71 -9.31 1.15
C GLY A 156 19.58 -8.79 2.02
N GLY A 157 18.36 -8.72 1.49
CA GLY A 157 17.23 -8.09 2.15
C GLY A 157 16.69 -6.88 1.38
N ARG A 158 15.51 -6.41 1.77
CA ARG A 158 14.92 -5.16 1.29
C ARG A 158 14.92 -4.13 2.41
N TYR A 159 15.48 -2.96 2.15
CA TYR A 159 15.71 -1.94 3.17
C TYR A 159 15.08 -0.62 2.79
N LEU A 160 14.36 -0.02 3.73
CA LEU A 160 13.95 1.38 3.67
C LEU A 160 14.47 2.07 4.93
N LEU A 161 15.54 2.85 4.78
CA LEU A 161 16.30 3.45 5.87
C LEU A 161 16.22 4.96 5.76
N GLN A 162 15.68 5.60 6.79
CA GLN A 162 15.48 7.06 6.83
C GLN A 162 16.05 7.61 8.12
N SER A 163 17.09 8.42 8.01
CA SER A 163 17.73 9.07 9.17
C SER A 163 17.72 10.59 9.04
N TYR A 164 17.44 11.32 10.12
CA TYR A 164 17.48 12.79 10.05
C TYR A 164 18.91 13.37 10.17
N PHE A 165 19.71 12.94 11.15
CA PHE A 165 21.08 13.42 11.38
C PHE A 165 22.18 12.38 11.12
N GLY A 166 22.00 11.12 11.52
CA GLY A 166 22.98 10.06 11.29
C GLY A 166 22.92 9.52 9.86
N ALA A 167 23.84 8.63 9.49
CA ALA A 167 23.75 7.95 8.20
C ALA A 167 22.55 6.99 8.13
N GLY A 168 22.02 6.71 6.94
CA GLY A 168 21.13 5.56 6.80
C GLY A 168 21.88 4.26 7.11
N ILE A 169 23.04 4.05 6.47
CA ILE A 169 23.98 2.97 6.80
C ILE A 169 25.34 3.57 7.12
N GLY A 170 25.85 3.28 8.30
CA GLY A 170 27.19 3.65 8.75
C GLY A 170 27.19 4.42 10.06
N ALA A 171 27.82 5.59 10.10
CA ALA A 171 28.05 6.28 11.37
C ALA A 171 26.85 7.10 11.83
N SER A 172 26.60 7.07 13.15
CA SER A 172 25.81 8.10 13.82
C SER A 172 26.60 9.41 13.92
N GLN A 173 25.91 10.53 14.23
CA GLN A 173 26.52 11.86 14.25
C GLN A 173 27.81 11.95 15.09
N GLY A 174 28.95 12.33 14.49
CA GLY A 174 30.25 12.44 15.16
C GLY A 174 30.91 11.12 15.56
N SER A 175 30.39 9.99 15.09
CA SER A 175 31.00 8.67 15.25
C SER A 175 31.96 8.37 14.10
N VAL A 176 33.12 7.84 14.43
CA VAL A 176 34.11 7.38 13.46
C VAL A 176 34.13 5.84 13.48
N PHE A 177 34.79 5.24 12.49
CA PHE A 177 35.30 3.86 12.47
C PHE A 177 34.39 2.83 11.78
N GLY A 178 35.03 1.95 10.98
CA GLY A 178 34.44 0.73 10.47
C GLY A 178 34.56 0.52 8.96
N HIS A 179 34.40 -0.74 8.54
CA HIS A 179 34.31 -1.13 7.12
C HIS A 179 32.86 -1.47 6.79
N ILE A 180 32.22 -0.66 5.97
CA ILE A 180 30.89 -0.91 5.43
C ILE A 180 31.04 -1.76 4.17
N ILE A 181 30.37 -2.91 4.13
CA ILE A 181 30.43 -3.87 3.02
C ILE A 181 29.00 -4.20 2.61
N VAL A 182 28.64 -3.92 1.36
CA VAL A 182 27.35 -4.28 0.78
C VAL A 182 27.61 -5.30 -0.33
N ASN A 183 27.22 -6.54 -0.08
CA ASN A 183 27.35 -7.64 -1.02
C ASN A 183 26.09 -7.83 -1.87
N GLY A 184 24.93 -7.34 -1.41
CA GLY A 184 23.65 -7.54 -2.07
C GLY A 184 22.49 -6.84 -1.36
N GLY A 185 21.28 -7.09 -1.84
CA GLY A 185 20.03 -6.52 -1.32
C GLY A 185 19.46 -5.40 -2.20
N ILE A 186 18.26 -4.96 -1.86
CA ILE A 186 17.60 -3.79 -2.43
C ILE A 186 17.51 -2.74 -1.32
N ILE A 187 18.33 -1.70 -1.41
CA ILE A 187 18.54 -0.75 -0.31
C ILE A 187 18.11 0.63 -0.76
N ASN A 188 17.12 1.21 -0.08
CA ASN A 188 16.78 2.63 -0.18
C ASN A 188 17.18 3.30 1.13
N SER A 189 18.23 4.12 1.09
CA SER A 189 18.85 4.73 2.26
C SER A 189 18.98 6.23 2.08
N SER A 190 18.26 7.00 2.89
CA SER A 190 18.26 8.47 2.81
C SER A 190 18.54 9.13 4.14
N SER A 191 19.17 10.31 4.07
CA SER A 191 19.31 11.18 5.22
C SER A 191 19.23 12.67 4.91
N CYS A 192 18.78 13.48 5.87
CA CYS A 192 18.76 14.93 5.71
C CYS A 192 20.14 15.56 5.96
N TYR A 193 20.75 15.30 7.12
CA TYR A 193 22.06 15.82 7.54
C TYR A 193 23.16 14.74 7.61
N GLY A 194 22.83 13.47 7.39
CA GLY A 194 23.80 12.39 7.25
C GLY A 194 23.99 11.96 5.79
N MET A 195 24.81 10.94 5.58
CA MET A 195 24.89 10.25 4.28
C MET A 195 23.78 9.22 4.14
N GLY A 196 23.39 8.86 2.92
CA GLY A 196 22.63 7.64 2.69
C GLY A 196 23.43 6.42 3.12
N ILE A 197 24.67 6.29 2.63
CA ILE A 197 25.64 5.28 3.06
C ILE A 197 26.97 5.99 3.34
N GLY A 198 27.39 6.04 4.60
CA GLY A 198 28.61 6.75 4.89
C GLY A 198 29.02 6.79 6.34
N ILE A 199 30.20 7.33 6.52
CA ILE A 199 30.83 7.57 7.81
C ILE A 199 30.69 9.06 8.15
N ASP A 200 30.76 9.44 9.43
CA ASP A 200 30.64 10.83 9.84
C ASP A 200 31.88 11.30 10.62
N GLY A 201 32.78 11.99 9.92
CA GLY A 201 33.51 13.12 10.49
C GLY A 201 34.37 12.92 11.73
N ALA A 202 35.39 12.07 11.61
CA ALA A 202 36.56 12.18 12.47
C ALA A 202 37.32 13.48 12.18
N GLU A 203 37.59 14.31 13.19
CA GLU A 203 38.55 15.41 13.03
C GLU A 203 39.95 14.88 12.61
N THR A 204 40.25 13.63 12.97
CA THR A 204 41.49 12.91 12.66
C THR A 204 41.19 11.53 12.03
N LEU A 205 41.53 11.34 10.75
CA LEU A 205 41.59 10.00 10.16
C LEU A 205 42.72 9.17 10.80
N PRO A 206 42.58 7.84 10.85
CA PRO A 206 43.70 6.97 11.15
C PRO A 206 44.82 7.04 10.11
N ASP A 207 46.06 6.77 10.53
CA ASP A 207 47.24 6.71 9.65
C ASP A 207 47.15 5.59 8.60
N ASN A 208 46.24 4.62 8.80
CA ASN A 208 46.04 3.48 7.92
C ASN A 208 44.72 3.58 7.13
N PRO A 209 44.77 3.67 5.78
CA PRO A 209 43.58 3.79 4.93
C PRO A 209 42.67 2.55 4.94
N MET A 210 43.10 1.43 5.54
CA MET A 210 42.29 0.22 5.70
C MET A 210 41.28 0.28 6.84
N GLU A 211 41.32 1.33 7.65
CA GLU A 211 40.53 1.43 8.88
C GLU A 211 39.16 2.09 8.67
N THR A 212 38.95 2.72 7.51
CA THR A 212 37.64 3.28 7.12
C THR A 212 37.39 3.13 5.62
N GLN A 213 36.49 2.22 5.27
CA GLN A 213 36.18 1.85 3.88
C GLN A 213 34.69 1.65 3.66
N ILE A 214 34.25 2.00 2.46
CA ILE A 214 32.93 1.65 1.93
C ILE A 214 33.17 0.74 0.74
N THR A 215 32.63 -0.47 0.77
CA THR A 215 32.74 -1.44 -0.31
C THR A 215 31.36 -1.87 -0.74
N ILE A 216 31.02 -1.62 -2.01
CA ILE A 216 29.73 -2.00 -2.58
C ILE A 216 29.99 -2.98 -3.71
N HIS A 217 30.00 -4.27 -3.38
CA HIS A 217 30.18 -5.34 -4.35
C HIS A 217 28.90 -5.58 -5.16
N GLY A 218 27.72 -5.45 -4.55
CA GLY A 218 26.48 -5.84 -5.20
C GLY A 218 25.23 -5.21 -4.61
N GLY A 219 24.08 -5.53 -5.21
CA GLY A 219 22.77 -5.03 -4.80
C GLY A 219 22.28 -3.83 -5.62
N THR A 220 21.00 -3.52 -5.45
CA THR A 220 20.34 -2.36 -6.04
C THR A 220 20.18 -1.31 -4.95
N ILE A 221 20.87 -0.18 -5.08
CA ILE A 221 21.06 0.78 -3.99
C ILE A 221 20.62 2.16 -4.47
N THR A 222 19.73 2.78 -3.70
CA THR A 222 19.49 4.22 -3.74
C THR A 222 20.04 4.81 -2.45
N ALA A 223 21.03 5.69 -2.57
CA ALA A 223 21.66 6.35 -1.44
C ALA A 223 21.53 7.87 -1.63
N HIS A 224 20.87 8.57 -0.70
CA HIS A 224 20.57 9.99 -0.86
C HIS A 224 20.89 10.79 0.39
N SER A 225 21.39 12.02 0.21
CA SER A 225 21.53 13.01 1.27
C SER A 225 20.97 14.37 0.82
N ASP A 226 20.16 15.04 1.65
CA ASP A 226 19.62 16.36 1.26
C ASP A 226 20.67 17.48 1.28
N ILE A 227 21.69 17.36 2.15
CA ILE A 227 22.69 18.40 2.38
C ILE A 227 24.06 18.04 1.82
N TYR A 228 24.37 16.75 1.75
CA TYR A 228 25.67 16.26 1.34
C TYR A 228 25.54 15.27 0.16
N TYR A 229 26.53 14.41 -0.01
CA TYR A 229 26.51 13.32 -0.98
C TYR A 229 25.79 12.10 -0.41
N GLY A 230 25.15 11.32 -1.28
CA GLY A 230 24.45 10.11 -0.85
C GLY A 230 25.40 9.04 -0.32
N ILE A 231 26.65 9.01 -0.81
CA ILE A 231 27.69 8.08 -0.38
C ILE A 231 28.97 8.85 -0.04
N GLY A 232 29.59 8.56 1.12
CA GLY A 232 30.91 9.12 1.46
C GLY A 232 31.07 9.55 2.92
N ASP A 233 31.69 10.72 3.10
CA ASP A 233 31.96 11.36 4.40
C ASP A 233 31.67 12.88 4.32
N PRO A 234 30.78 13.45 5.18
CA PRO A 234 30.43 14.87 5.17
C PRO A 234 31.56 15.82 5.61
N CYS A 235 32.62 15.31 6.24
CA CYS A 235 33.56 16.12 7.01
C CYS A 235 34.98 16.07 6.43
N ASN A 236 35.42 17.21 5.86
CA ASN A 236 36.76 17.51 5.31
C ASN A 236 37.09 16.91 3.93
N LYS A 237 37.18 17.78 2.92
CA LYS A 237 37.62 17.48 1.53
C LYS A 237 39.00 16.81 1.39
N ASN A 238 39.79 16.79 2.46
CA ASN A 238 41.13 16.20 2.47
C ASN A 238 41.20 14.86 3.22
N LYS A 239 40.05 14.30 3.65
CA LYS A 239 39.97 13.18 4.62
C LYS A 239 38.73 12.25 4.45
N ALA A 240 38.22 12.03 3.24
CA ALA A 240 37.07 11.15 2.98
C ALA A 240 37.37 9.62 2.98
N ALA A 241 36.32 8.81 3.08
CA ALA A 241 36.40 7.34 3.00
C ALA A 241 37.01 6.84 1.67
N TYR A 242 37.60 5.64 1.70
CA TYR A 242 37.90 4.90 0.47
C TYR A 242 36.64 4.15 -0.01
N PHE A 243 36.38 4.21 -1.30
CA PHE A 243 35.29 3.48 -1.94
C PHE A 243 35.83 2.45 -2.92
N TYR A 244 35.26 1.26 -2.86
CA TYR A 244 35.55 0.18 -3.80
C TYR A 244 34.25 -0.49 -4.22
N SER A 245 34.13 -0.83 -5.51
CA SER A 245 33.10 -1.78 -5.96
C SER A 245 33.67 -3.09 -6.48
N ASN A 246 34.99 -3.14 -6.66
CA ASN A 246 35.75 -4.36 -6.91
C ASN A 246 36.98 -4.37 -6.00
N LEU A 247 36.87 -5.08 -4.88
CA LEU A 247 37.96 -5.30 -3.94
C LEU A 247 38.21 -6.80 -3.80
N ASN A 248 39.49 -7.19 -3.67
CA ASN A 248 39.91 -8.59 -3.49
C ASN A 248 39.44 -9.56 -4.60
N GLY A 249 39.24 -9.07 -5.82
CA GLY A 249 38.87 -9.89 -6.97
C GLY A 249 37.40 -10.35 -6.98
N VAL A 250 36.56 -9.79 -6.10
CA VAL A 250 35.10 -9.97 -6.14
C VAL A 250 34.54 -9.01 -7.19
N PRO A 251 34.02 -9.51 -8.34
CA PRO A 251 33.49 -8.65 -9.38
C PRO A 251 32.31 -7.83 -8.85
N GLY A 252 32.32 -6.52 -9.10
CA GLY A 252 31.21 -5.65 -8.74
C GLY A 252 30.00 -5.90 -9.64
N ASN A 253 28.83 -6.15 -9.07
CA ASN A 253 27.55 -6.19 -9.78
C ASN A 253 26.50 -5.22 -9.22
N ALA A 254 26.96 -4.22 -8.48
CA ALA A 254 26.11 -3.20 -7.89
C ALA A 254 25.39 -2.36 -8.95
N PHE A 255 24.16 -1.96 -8.64
CA PHE A 255 23.39 -0.94 -9.35
C PHE A 255 23.10 0.19 -8.38
N VAL A 256 23.76 1.34 -8.53
CA VAL A 256 23.76 2.43 -7.55
C VAL A 256 23.19 3.69 -8.15
N ILE A 257 22.20 4.27 -7.48
CA ILE A 257 21.70 5.61 -7.70
C ILE A 257 22.04 6.44 -6.47
N SER A 258 22.80 7.52 -6.66
CA SER A 258 23.17 8.45 -5.60
C SER A 258 23.22 9.88 -6.12
N ASN A 259 22.83 10.84 -5.28
CA ASN A 259 23.03 12.27 -5.60
C ASN A 259 24.51 12.69 -5.57
N GLY A 260 25.38 11.80 -5.09
CA GLY A 260 26.76 11.70 -5.54
C GLY A 260 27.65 10.91 -4.59
N ILE A 261 28.96 10.90 -4.87
CA ILE A 261 29.93 10.15 -4.06
C ILE A 261 31.11 11.07 -3.72
N GLU A 262 31.30 11.38 -2.44
CA GLU A 262 32.43 12.20 -1.94
C GLU A 262 33.58 11.33 -1.45
N LEU A 263 34.73 11.41 -2.14
CA LEU A 263 35.88 10.55 -1.89
C LEU A 263 37.21 11.32 -1.95
N LEU A 264 38.18 10.83 -1.18
CA LEU A 264 39.52 11.40 -1.05
C LEU A 264 40.37 11.18 -2.32
N ASN A 265 40.06 10.13 -3.08
CA ASN A 265 40.82 9.71 -4.24
C ASN A 265 40.14 10.14 -5.54
N THR A 266 40.31 11.39 -5.93
CA THR A 266 39.87 11.94 -7.23
C THR A 266 40.60 11.33 -8.44
N GLN A 267 41.35 10.22 -8.28
CA GLN A 267 42.08 9.57 -9.37
C GLN A 267 41.55 8.19 -9.82
N VAL A 268 40.56 7.56 -9.17
CA VAL A 268 40.24 6.14 -9.50
C VAL A 268 38.73 5.84 -9.62
N GLN A 269 38.02 6.53 -10.51
CA GLN A 269 36.84 5.89 -11.16
C GLN A 269 37.26 4.65 -11.98
N ALA A 270 38.55 4.50 -12.30
CA ALA A 270 39.11 3.42 -13.10
C ALA A 270 39.00 2.01 -12.48
N GLU A 271 38.53 1.89 -11.23
CA GLU A 271 38.32 0.61 -10.53
C GLU A 271 36.84 0.30 -10.27
N TYR A 272 35.91 1.13 -10.75
CA TYR A 272 34.49 0.84 -10.60
C TYR A 272 34.13 -0.40 -11.44
N ILE A 273 33.39 -1.32 -10.84
CA ILE A 273 32.66 -2.34 -11.57
C ILE A 273 31.22 -2.32 -11.07
N GLY A 274 30.26 -2.15 -11.98
CA GLY A 274 28.85 -1.96 -11.64
C GLY A 274 28.17 -0.92 -12.53
N VAL A 275 26.96 -0.52 -12.12
CA VAL A 275 26.17 0.55 -12.72
C VAL A 275 26.06 1.69 -11.71
N PHE A 276 26.40 2.91 -12.12
CA PHE A 276 26.48 4.05 -11.22
C PHE A 276 25.84 5.29 -11.84
N PHE A 277 24.81 5.82 -11.18
CA PHE A 277 24.26 7.16 -11.38
C PHE A 277 24.69 8.00 -10.18
N THR A 278 25.68 8.87 -10.35
CA THR A 278 26.31 9.61 -9.23
C THR A 278 26.24 11.12 -9.38
N ASP A 279 25.44 11.60 -10.33
CA ASP A 279 25.25 13.01 -10.59
C ASP A 279 23.75 13.26 -10.80
N GLU A 280 23.13 13.84 -9.78
CA GLU A 280 21.69 14.13 -9.79
C GLU A 280 21.32 15.22 -10.80
N GLN A 281 22.28 16.07 -11.20
CA GLN A 281 22.02 17.15 -12.15
C GLN A 281 21.94 16.64 -13.58
N THR A 282 22.88 15.76 -13.96
CA THR A 282 22.88 15.18 -15.30
C THR A 282 21.94 14.00 -15.41
N LYS A 283 21.70 13.26 -14.32
CA LYS A 283 20.92 12.00 -14.29
C LYS A 283 21.43 10.95 -15.27
N VAL A 284 22.70 11.06 -15.66
CA VAL A 284 23.39 10.10 -16.52
C VAL A 284 24.13 9.10 -15.64
N GLY A 285 23.82 7.84 -15.82
CA GLY A 285 24.52 6.71 -15.23
C GLY A 285 25.36 5.99 -16.26
N ARG A 286 26.40 5.31 -15.77
CA ARG A 286 27.33 4.55 -16.62
C ARG A 286 27.53 3.14 -16.12
N VAL A 287 27.72 2.24 -17.07
CA VAL A 287 28.24 0.89 -16.82
C VAL A 287 29.76 0.96 -16.76
N TYR A 288 30.33 0.33 -15.74
CA TYR A 288 31.77 0.16 -15.59
C TYR A 288 32.10 -1.32 -15.48
N GLY A 289 33.05 -1.79 -16.29
CA GLY A 289 33.44 -3.19 -16.40
C GLY A 289 32.36 -4.07 -17.04
N LYS A 290 32.24 -5.28 -16.50
CA LYS A 290 31.32 -6.31 -17.01
C LYS A 290 30.36 -6.82 -15.93
N PRO A 291 29.56 -5.94 -15.30
CA PRO A 291 28.70 -6.33 -14.19
C PRO A 291 27.59 -7.30 -14.63
N VAL A 292 27.26 -8.21 -13.71
CA VAL A 292 26.18 -9.19 -13.87
C VAL A 292 25.14 -8.96 -12.77
N LEU A 293 24.10 -8.20 -13.07
CA LEU A 293 23.05 -7.81 -12.12
C LEU A 293 22.33 -9.06 -11.58
N SER A 294 22.34 -9.22 -10.25
CA SER A 294 21.67 -10.31 -9.54
C SER A 294 20.50 -9.85 -8.66
N THR A 295 20.19 -8.56 -8.68
CA THR A 295 19.08 -7.94 -7.95
C THR A 295 18.25 -7.10 -8.89
N ASP A 296 16.94 -7.08 -8.66
CA ASP A 296 16.01 -6.28 -9.46
C ASP A 296 16.42 -4.81 -9.44
N ALA A 297 16.46 -4.18 -10.61
CA ALA A 297 16.91 -2.81 -10.77
C ALA A 297 16.00 -2.02 -11.71
N GLU A 298 16.02 -0.70 -11.58
CA GLU A 298 15.27 0.21 -12.43
C GLU A 298 16.15 1.38 -12.89
N ILE A 299 16.13 1.67 -14.19
CA ILE A 299 16.58 2.95 -14.75
C ILE A 299 15.39 3.90 -14.63
N PRO A 300 15.42 4.90 -13.72
CA PRO A 300 14.24 5.70 -13.43
C PRO A 300 13.84 6.62 -14.60
N GLU A 301 12.59 7.08 -14.60
CA GLU A 301 12.13 8.07 -15.58
C GLU A 301 13.00 9.34 -15.55
N GLY A 302 13.42 9.80 -16.74
CA GLY A 302 14.30 10.96 -16.90
C GLY A 302 15.78 10.72 -16.62
N TYR A 303 16.19 9.49 -16.32
CA TYR A 303 17.59 9.08 -16.23
C TYR A 303 18.04 8.38 -17.52
N THR A 304 19.33 8.47 -17.84
CA THR A 304 19.95 7.77 -18.97
C THR A 304 21.03 6.83 -18.48
N LEU A 305 20.99 5.55 -18.87
CA LEU A 305 22.07 4.60 -18.65
C LEU A 305 22.90 4.41 -19.92
N GLU A 306 24.19 4.76 -19.87
CA GLU A 306 25.15 4.56 -20.95
C GLU A 306 25.94 3.24 -20.78
N VAL A 307 25.91 2.38 -21.79
CA VAL A 307 26.82 1.24 -21.96
C VAL A 307 27.91 1.64 -22.97
N CYS A 308 29.07 2.07 -22.47
CA CYS A 308 30.19 2.57 -23.28
C CYS A 308 30.97 1.45 -24.01
N SER A 309 31.88 1.84 -24.91
CA SER A 309 32.79 0.91 -25.59
C SER A 309 33.52 0.00 -24.59
N ASP A 310 33.64 -1.29 -24.92
CA ASP A 310 34.28 -2.34 -24.11
C ASP A 310 33.56 -2.74 -22.81
N GLU A 311 32.49 -2.03 -22.45
CA GLU A 311 31.65 -2.32 -21.28
C GLU A 311 30.53 -3.30 -21.61
N VAL A 312 30.17 -4.12 -20.63
CA VAL A 312 29.12 -5.14 -20.77
C VAL A 312 28.17 -5.12 -19.60
N LEU A 313 26.92 -4.73 -19.80
CA LEU A 313 25.87 -4.92 -18.81
C LEU A 313 25.18 -6.25 -19.03
N THR A 314 25.22 -7.14 -18.03
CA THR A 314 24.47 -8.40 -18.06
C THR A 314 23.37 -8.39 -17.01
N VAL A 315 22.14 -8.70 -17.40
CA VAL A 315 21.04 -9.03 -16.48
C VAL A 315 21.02 -10.55 -16.31
N ALA A 316 21.21 -11.04 -15.08
CA ALA A 316 21.23 -12.48 -14.81
C ALA A 316 19.84 -13.13 -14.95
N GLU A 317 19.83 -14.45 -15.11
CA GLU A 317 18.58 -15.24 -15.07
C GLU A 317 17.86 -15.02 -13.72
N GLY A 318 16.55 -14.86 -13.77
CA GLY A 318 15.72 -14.56 -12.60
C GLY A 318 15.76 -13.09 -12.14
N THR A 319 16.65 -12.26 -12.67
CA THR A 319 16.73 -10.82 -12.36
C THR A 319 15.84 -10.01 -13.29
N LYS A 320 15.16 -8.98 -12.76
CA LYS A 320 14.41 -8.00 -13.55
C LYS A 320 15.15 -6.67 -13.67
N LEU A 321 15.26 -6.15 -14.89
CA LEU A 321 15.66 -4.77 -15.15
C LEU A 321 14.47 -4.02 -15.76
N THR A 322 14.00 -2.97 -15.09
CA THR A 322 12.99 -2.06 -15.65
C THR A 322 13.69 -0.83 -16.22
N ASN A 323 13.45 -0.51 -17.49
CA ASN A 323 13.89 0.73 -18.10
C ASN A 323 12.70 1.69 -18.22
N SER A 324 12.54 2.59 -17.26
CA SER A 324 11.57 3.70 -17.29
C SER A 324 12.16 4.99 -17.87
N GLY A 325 13.50 5.08 -17.96
CA GLY A 325 14.25 6.19 -18.54
C GLY A 325 14.75 5.92 -19.97
N SER A 326 16.05 6.10 -20.19
CA SER A 326 16.72 5.78 -21.45
C SER A 326 17.84 4.78 -21.23
N LEU A 327 17.90 3.74 -22.07
CA LEU A 327 19.03 2.82 -22.15
C LEU A 327 19.78 3.06 -23.46
N GLU A 328 21.02 3.53 -23.36
CA GLU A 328 21.87 3.88 -24.50
C GLU A 328 23.05 2.92 -24.59
N ILE A 329 23.08 2.10 -25.65
CA ILE A 329 24.14 1.13 -25.90
C ILE A 329 25.04 1.73 -26.98
N ASN A 330 26.18 2.28 -26.57
CA ASN A 330 27.11 2.96 -27.46
C ASN A 330 27.87 1.98 -28.36
N SER A 331 28.47 2.50 -29.43
CA SER A 331 29.33 1.72 -30.32
C SER A 331 30.44 1.05 -29.52
N GLY A 332 30.55 -0.29 -29.64
CA GLY A 332 31.51 -1.11 -28.90
C GLY A 332 31.02 -1.59 -27.53
N GLY A 333 29.91 -1.06 -27.01
CA GLY A 333 29.26 -1.54 -25.78
C GLY A 333 28.36 -2.73 -26.05
N SER A 334 28.11 -3.54 -25.01
CA SER A 334 27.23 -4.71 -25.10
C SER A 334 26.22 -4.80 -23.95
N PHE A 335 24.98 -5.11 -24.28
CA PHE A 335 23.93 -5.42 -23.32
C PHE A 335 23.48 -6.89 -23.48
N VAL A 336 23.50 -7.65 -22.39
CA VAL A 336 23.13 -9.06 -22.36
C VAL A 336 21.95 -9.26 -21.42
N ASN A 337 20.80 -9.65 -21.94
CA ASN A 337 19.64 -9.99 -21.12
C ASN A 337 19.49 -11.51 -21.02
N ASN A 338 19.74 -12.09 -19.84
CA ASN A 338 19.37 -13.47 -19.51
C ASN A 338 18.14 -13.54 -18.58
N GLY A 339 17.64 -12.40 -18.11
CA GLY A 339 16.54 -12.30 -17.16
C GLY A 339 15.28 -11.73 -17.80
N ASN A 340 14.63 -10.80 -17.09
CA ASN A 340 13.43 -10.11 -17.54
C ASN A 340 13.71 -8.62 -17.74
N LEU A 341 13.75 -8.15 -18.99
CA LEU A 341 13.84 -6.73 -19.32
C LEU A 341 12.43 -6.16 -19.55
N ILE A 342 12.08 -5.12 -18.80
CA ILE A 342 10.87 -4.32 -19.04
C ILE A 342 11.29 -3.00 -19.67
N ILE A 343 10.68 -2.62 -20.79
CA ILE A 343 10.94 -1.35 -21.47
C ILE A 343 9.67 -0.50 -21.42
N ASN A 344 9.71 0.54 -20.58
CA ASN A 344 8.68 1.58 -20.49
C ASN A 344 9.19 2.91 -21.10
N GLY A 345 10.52 3.07 -21.17
CA GLY A 345 11.21 4.23 -21.72
C GLY A 345 11.84 3.97 -23.09
N SER A 346 12.92 4.69 -23.42
CA SER A 346 13.62 4.56 -24.72
C SER A 346 14.79 3.60 -24.67
N VAL A 347 15.08 2.98 -25.82
CA VAL A 347 16.31 2.21 -26.05
C VAL A 347 16.97 2.75 -27.31
N GLU A 348 18.22 3.22 -27.20
CA GLU A 348 19.05 3.57 -28.34
C GLU A 348 20.20 2.56 -28.44
N ASN A 349 20.30 1.87 -29.58
CA ASN A 349 21.33 0.85 -29.78
C ASN A 349 22.25 1.20 -30.96
N LYS A 350 23.53 1.40 -30.66
CA LYS A 350 24.66 1.50 -31.61
C LYS A 350 25.70 0.40 -31.38
N GLY A 351 25.49 -0.48 -30.39
CA GLY A 351 26.39 -1.55 -30.01
C GLY A 351 25.77 -2.93 -30.23
N THR A 352 26.01 -3.84 -29.29
CA THR A 352 25.52 -5.23 -29.37
C THR A 352 24.45 -5.50 -28.31
N ILE A 353 23.33 -6.09 -28.72
CA ILE A 353 22.33 -6.65 -27.80
C ILE A 353 22.31 -8.17 -27.98
N ILE A 354 22.43 -8.90 -26.86
CA ILE A 354 22.22 -10.35 -26.81
C ILE A 354 21.03 -10.59 -25.89
N ASN A 355 19.94 -11.11 -26.45
CA ASN A 355 18.75 -11.44 -25.67
C ASN A 355 18.56 -12.96 -25.59
N ASN A 356 18.80 -13.51 -24.40
CA ASN A 356 18.50 -14.90 -24.04
C ASN A 356 17.30 -15.02 -23.09
N GLY A 357 16.84 -13.90 -22.51
CA GLY A 357 15.72 -13.81 -21.60
C GLY A 357 14.46 -13.20 -22.23
N ASN A 358 13.55 -12.74 -21.38
CA ASN A 358 12.31 -12.10 -21.80
C ASN A 358 12.49 -10.59 -21.95
N ILE A 359 11.92 -10.02 -23.00
CA ILE A 359 11.71 -8.57 -23.11
C ILE A 359 10.21 -8.33 -23.10
N THR A 360 9.74 -7.37 -22.30
CA THR A 360 8.34 -6.92 -22.27
C THR A 360 8.29 -5.41 -22.46
N ILE A 361 7.43 -4.96 -23.37
CA ILE A 361 7.20 -3.55 -23.69
C ILE A 361 5.73 -3.26 -23.46
N TYR A 362 5.42 -2.34 -22.57
CA TYR A 362 4.05 -1.90 -22.27
C TYR A 362 3.81 -0.59 -23.03
N ASP A 363 3.32 -0.65 -24.27
CA ASP A 363 3.36 0.52 -25.15
C ASP A 363 2.03 0.93 -25.80
N ASN A 364 1.95 2.23 -26.05
CA ASN A 364 1.10 2.94 -27.01
C ASN A 364 1.91 3.66 -28.11
N LYS A 365 3.24 3.53 -28.10
CA LYS A 365 4.21 4.01 -29.10
C LYS A 365 4.63 2.82 -29.96
N GLU A 366 4.72 3.03 -31.26
CA GLU A 366 4.96 1.95 -32.23
C GLU A 366 6.46 1.70 -32.52
N ASP A 367 7.37 2.34 -31.76
CA ASP A 367 8.74 2.63 -32.27
C ASP A 367 9.91 2.03 -31.47
N VAL A 368 9.69 1.19 -30.45
CA VAL A 368 10.82 0.46 -29.82
C VAL A 368 11.22 -0.71 -30.71
N VAL A 369 12.14 -0.46 -31.65
CA VAL A 369 12.71 -1.48 -32.54
C VAL A 369 14.09 -1.87 -32.02
N ILE A 370 14.24 -3.14 -31.62
CA ILE A 370 15.54 -3.73 -31.33
C ILE A 370 15.92 -4.64 -32.50
N ASP A 371 16.89 -4.21 -33.30
CA ASP A 371 17.34 -4.94 -34.49
C ASP A 371 17.69 -6.40 -34.18
N GLY A 372 17.13 -7.32 -34.98
CA GLY A 372 17.37 -8.75 -34.86
C GLY A 372 16.54 -9.47 -33.79
N ILE A 373 15.66 -8.76 -33.05
CA ILE A 373 14.71 -9.36 -32.12
C ILE A 373 13.31 -9.34 -32.71
N GLN A 374 12.64 -10.50 -32.71
CA GLN A 374 11.24 -10.63 -33.10
C GLN A 374 10.33 -10.43 -31.89
N PHE A 375 9.30 -9.60 -32.04
CA PHE A 375 8.26 -9.37 -31.02
C PHE A 375 6.91 -9.96 -31.44
N TYR A 376 6.11 -10.28 -30.43
CA TYR A 376 4.74 -10.78 -30.51
C TYR A 376 3.86 -9.94 -29.58
N ASP A 377 2.64 -9.65 -30.04
CA ASP A 377 1.76 -8.71 -29.37
C ASP A 377 0.66 -9.44 -28.58
N ILE A 378 0.38 -8.96 -27.38
CA ILE A 378 -0.90 -9.15 -26.68
C ILE A 378 -1.70 -7.88 -26.93
N SER A 379 -2.74 -8.01 -27.75
CA SER A 379 -3.63 -6.92 -28.14
C SER A 379 -5.00 -7.08 -27.51
N PHE A 380 -5.65 -5.96 -27.22
CA PHE A 380 -6.96 -5.92 -26.59
C PHE A 380 -7.98 -5.35 -27.56
N ASP A 381 -8.98 -6.16 -27.90
CA ASP A 381 -10.09 -5.80 -28.76
C ASP A 381 -11.30 -5.45 -27.89
N PRO A 382 -11.92 -4.28 -28.09
CA PRO A 382 -13.08 -3.85 -27.29
C PRO A 382 -14.30 -4.74 -27.49
N ASN A 383 -14.35 -5.56 -28.55
CA ASN A 383 -15.46 -6.45 -28.87
C ASN A 383 -16.84 -5.77 -28.77
N GLY A 384 -16.90 -4.56 -29.33
CA GLY A 384 -18.02 -3.64 -29.18
C GLY A 384 -17.64 -2.21 -29.52
N GLU A 385 -18.66 -1.38 -29.69
CA GLU A 385 -18.52 0.05 -29.92
C GLU A 385 -18.64 0.83 -28.60
N ASN A 386 -18.18 2.09 -28.60
CA ASN A 386 -18.26 3.03 -27.46
C ASN A 386 -17.60 2.49 -26.18
N VAL A 387 -16.42 1.89 -26.31
CA VAL A 387 -15.61 1.39 -25.20
C VAL A 387 -14.55 2.42 -24.82
N ASN A 388 -14.44 2.73 -23.53
CA ASN A 388 -13.41 3.60 -22.96
C ASN A 388 -12.48 2.80 -22.04
N GLY A 389 -11.27 3.31 -21.78
CA GLY A 389 -10.34 2.71 -20.81
C GLY A 389 -9.74 1.37 -21.27
N MET A 390 -9.55 1.17 -22.57
CA MET A 390 -8.92 -0.06 -23.09
C MET A 390 -7.48 -0.19 -22.60
N PRO A 391 -7.03 -1.41 -22.24
CA PRO A 391 -5.63 -1.65 -21.92
C PRO A 391 -4.73 -1.37 -23.12
N ILE A 392 -3.49 -0.98 -22.83
CA ILE A 392 -2.45 -0.78 -23.83
C ILE A 392 -1.93 -2.13 -24.34
N LYS A 393 -1.42 -2.13 -25.57
CA LYS A 393 -0.81 -3.31 -26.17
C LYS A 393 0.46 -3.68 -25.40
N ILE A 394 0.71 -4.97 -25.26
CA ILE A 394 1.96 -5.48 -24.68
C ILE A 394 2.72 -6.22 -25.77
N SER A 395 3.97 -5.87 -26.00
CA SER A 395 4.85 -6.56 -26.97
C SER A 395 5.93 -7.32 -26.21
N THR A 396 6.21 -8.56 -26.61
CA THR A 396 7.20 -9.42 -25.93
C THR A 396 7.92 -10.36 -26.89
N THR A 397 9.00 -10.98 -26.44
CA THR A 397 9.72 -12.03 -27.16
C THR A 397 8.99 -13.38 -27.12
N SER A 398 9.37 -14.32 -27.99
CA SER A 398 8.81 -15.70 -28.00
C SER A 398 9.11 -16.47 -26.71
N GLU A 399 8.25 -17.45 -26.40
CA GLU A 399 8.38 -18.37 -25.25
C GLU A 399 8.41 -17.67 -23.89
N SER A 400 7.83 -16.46 -23.82
CA SER A 400 7.69 -15.70 -22.59
C SER A 400 6.37 -16.00 -21.88
N ASN A 401 6.41 -15.93 -20.55
CA ASN A 401 5.23 -15.84 -19.71
C ASN A 401 5.06 -14.38 -19.30
N VAL A 402 4.03 -13.73 -19.82
CA VAL A 402 3.78 -12.31 -19.61
C VAL A 402 2.72 -12.13 -18.52
N GLN A 403 3.10 -11.41 -17.47
CA GLN A 403 2.16 -10.93 -16.46
C GLN A 403 1.44 -9.70 -17.00
N VAL A 404 0.15 -9.85 -17.30
CA VAL A 404 -0.72 -8.77 -17.73
C VAL A 404 -1.37 -8.16 -16.50
N ALA A 405 -1.14 -6.87 -16.27
CA ALA A 405 -1.80 -6.10 -15.21
C ALA A 405 -2.62 -4.97 -15.83
N ILE A 406 -3.93 -4.99 -15.58
CA ILE A 406 -4.88 -4.00 -16.10
C ILE A 406 -5.20 -2.99 -14.99
N ASN A 407 -4.63 -1.80 -15.13
CA ASN A 407 -4.78 -0.73 -14.12
C ASN A 407 -6.12 0.02 -14.23
N THR A 408 -6.72 0.05 -15.42
CA THR A 408 -8.02 0.67 -15.69
C THR A 408 -8.90 -0.35 -16.40
N LEU A 409 -10.01 -0.73 -15.78
CA LEU A 409 -10.98 -1.63 -16.43
C LEU A 409 -11.71 -0.88 -17.54
N PRO A 410 -11.93 -1.52 -18.71
CA PRO A 410 -12.66 -0.89 -19.79
C PRO A 410 -14.14 -0.73 -19.42
N THR A 411 -14.76 0.34 -19.91
CA THR A 411 -16.18 0.63 -19.72
C THR A 411 -16.90 0.74 -21.05
N ARG A 412 -18.15 0.30 -21.11
CA ARG A 412 -18.99 0.34 -22.30
C ARG A 412 -20.42 0.71 -21.91
N ASP A 413 -20.99 1.72 -22.56
CA ASP A 413 -22.32 2.23 -22.21
C ASP A 413 -23.40 1.13 -22.28
N GLY A 414 -24.09 0.90 -21.16
CA GLY A 414 -25.15 -0.11 -21.03
C GLY A 414 -24.65 -1.55 -20.83
N TYR A 415 -23.35 -1.78 -20.60
CA TYR A 415 -22.78 -3.11 -20.38
C TYR A 415 -21.86 -3.16 -19.16
N LEU A 416 -21.89 -4.28 -18.45
CA LEU A 416 -20.88 -4.64 -17.46
C LEU A 416 -19.72 -5.37 -18.14
N PHE A 417 -18.49 -4.98 -17.82
CA PHE A 417 -17.29 -5.70 -18.21
C PHE A 417 -17.16 -6.99 -17.38
N VAL A 418 -17.06 -8.14 -18.04
CA VAL A 418 -16.99 -9.47 -17.40
C VAL A 418 -15.56 -9.98 -17.31
N GLY A 419 -14.70 -9.60 -18.26
CA GLY A 419 -13.33 -10.10 -18.38
C GLY A 419 -12.91 -10.24 -19.84
N TRP A 420 -11.86 -11.01 -20.10
CA TRP A 420 -11.29 -11.22 -21.43
C TRP A 420 -11.37 -12.67 -21.89
N SER A 421 -11.43 -12.88 -23.21
CA SER A 421 -11.33 -14.19 -23.85
C SER A 421 -10.48 -14.13 -25.12
N ILE A 422 -9.92 -15.26 -25.56
CA ILE A 422 -9.20 -15.36 -26.84
C ILE A 422 -10.15 -15.49 -28.05
N SER A 423 -11.45 -15.69 -27.81
CA SER A 423 -12.47 -15.80 -28.87
C SER A 423 -13.43 -14.61 -28.81
N PRO A 424 -13.73 -13.96 -29.96
CA PRO A 424 -14.69 -12.85 -30.01
C PRO A 424 -16.12 -13.29 -29.67
N ASP A 425 -16.46 -14.56 -29.93
CA ASP A 425 -17.81 -15.10 -29.76
C ASP A 425 -18.05 -15.76 -28.38
N ALA A 426 -17.04 -15.73 -27.50
CA ALA A 426 -17.12 -16.34 -26.17
C ALA A 426 -18.28 -15.75 -25.34
N LYS A 427 -18.97 -16.62 -24.61
CA LYS A 427 -20.07 -16.23 -23.69
C LYS A 427 -19.61 -16.03 -22.25
N GLU A 428 -18.44 -16.55 -21.94
CA GLU A 428 -17.80 -16.47 -20.62
C GLU A 428 -16.36 -15.97 -20.80
N ALA A 429 -15.89 -15.19 -19.84
CA ALA A 429 -14.50 -14.74 -19.81
C ALA A 429 -13.59 -15.85 -19.29
N VAL A 430 -12.39 -15.93 -19.84
CA VAL A 430 -11.30 -16.81 -19.35
C VAL A 430 -10.45 -16.08 -18.33
N TYR A 431 -10.21 -14.79 -18.55
CA TYR A 431 -9.42 -13.92 -17.67
C TYR A 431 -10.33 -12.89 -17.00
N ILE A 432 -10.71 -13.15 -15.74
CA ILE A 432 -11.66 -12.34 -14.96
C ILE A 432 -10.91 -11.37 -14.04
N ASP A 433 -9.73 -11.77 -13.56
CA ASP A 433 -8.88 -10.95 -12.72
C ASP A 433 -8.24 -9.80 -13.50
N ASN A 434 -7.91 -8.71 -12.81
CA ASN A 434 -7.13 -7.60 -13.39
C ASN A 434 -5.63 -7.93 -13.51
N LYS A 435 -5.21 -9.10 -13.04
CA LYS A 435 -3.86 -9.63 -13.17
C LYS A 435 -3.92 -11.08 -13.60
N PHE A 436 -3.30 -11.41 -14.72
CA PHE A 436 -3.26 -12.79 -15.24
C PHE A 436 -2.00 -13.01 -16.07
N GLU A 437 -1.65 -14.28 -16.30
CA GLU A 437 -0.50 -14.65 -17.11
C GLU A 437 -0.94 -15.13 -18.50
N ILE A 438 -0.22 -14.68 -19.53
CA ILE A 438 -0.35 -15.18 -20.89
C ILE A 438 0.99 -15.77 -21.33
N LYS A 439 0.95 -17.01 -21.81
CA LYS A 439 2.08 -17.62 -22.50
C LYS A 439 2.09 -17.22 -23.97
N ILE A 440 3.21 -16.70 -24.45
CA ILE A 440 3.43 -16.36 -25.85
C ILE A 440 4.31 -17.43 -26.50
N SER A 441 3.80 -18.10 -27.52
CA SER A 441 4.52 -19.17 -28.24
C SER A 441 4.59 -18.87 -29.74
N ASN A 442 5.49 -17.97 -30.12
CA ASN A 442 5.74 -17.57 -31.51
C ASN A 442 4.52 -17.04 -32.28
N GLU A 443 3.48 -16.58 -31.58
CA GLU A 443 2.30 -15.97 -32.18
C GLU A 443 1.74 -14.86 -31.29
N SER A 444 1.22 -13.80 -31.91
CA SER A 444 0.54 -12.72 -31.22
C SER A 444 -0.84 -13.17 -30.75
N VAL A 445 -1.24 -12.76 -29.55
CA VAL A 445 -2.53 -13.05 -28.93
C VAL A 445 -3.44 -11.82 -29.02
N LYS A 446 -4.71 -12.04 -29.36
CA LYS A 446 -5.75 -11.01 -29.28
C LYS A 446 -6.78 -11.42 -28.25
N LEU A 447 -6.99 -10.57 -27.26
CA LEU A 447 -7.99 -10.73 -26.22
C LEU A 447 -9.20 -9.85 -26.53
N TYR A 448 -10.38 -10.43 -26.47
CA TYR A 448 -11.66 -9.79 -26.70
C TYR A 448 -12.36 -9.54 -25.37
N ALA A 449 -12.80 -8.31 -25.16
CA ALA A 449 -13.61 -7.97 -24.00
C ALA A 449 -14.94 -8.74 -24.03
N ILE A 450 -15.33 -9.29 -22.88
CA ILE A 450 -16.62 -9.96 -22.70
C ILE A 450 -17.54 -9.03 -21.93
N TRP A 451 -18.70 -8.77 -22.50
CA TRP A 451 -19.67 -7.80 -22.00
C TRP A 451 -20.97 -8.50 -21.64
N LYS A 452 -21.57 -8.12 -20.52
CA LYS A 452 -22.95 -8.50 -20.16
C LYS A 452 -23.84 -7.27 -20.23
N SER A 453 -24.97 -7.35 -20.94
CA SER A 453 -25.92 -6.24 -20.97
C SER A 453 -26.39 -5.92 -19.55
N ASN A 454 -26.40 -4.64 -19.19
CA ASN A 454 -26.75 -4.14 -17.87
C ASN A 454 -27.66 -2.91 -18.00
N ILE A 455 -28.78 -3.07 -18.72
CA ILE A 455 -29.74 -2.00 -18.99
C ILE A 455 -31.05 -2.31 -18.25
N PHE A 456 -31.43 -1.41 -17.35
CA PHE A 456 -32.66 -1.51 -16.57
C PHE A 456 -33.68 -0.45 -16.96
N ASN A 457 -34.95 -0.72 -16.69
CA ASN A 457 -36.00 0.26 -16.58
C ASN A 457 -36.37 0.47 -15.11
N VAL A 458 -36.79 1.70 -14.79
CA VAL A 458 -37.36 2.03 -13.50
C VAL A 458 -38.82 2.43 -13.71
N ASP A 459 -39.72 1.82 -12.96
CA ASP A 459 -41.12 2.25 -12.90
C ASP A 459 -41.20 3.57 -12.12
N SER A 460 -41.32 4.67 -12.86
CA SER A 460 -41.41 6.02 -12.30
C SER A 460 -42.82 6.41 -11.86
N SER A 461 -43.78 5.48 -11.87
CA SER A 461 -45.20 5.75 -11.64
C SER A 461 -45.76 5.11 -10.37
N LYS A 462 -44.90 4.57 -9.50
CA LYS A 462 -45.34 3.89 -8.29
C LYS A 462 -45.87 4.89 -7.25
N GLU A 463 -47.13 4.70 -6.87
CA GLU A 463 -47.74 5.33 -5.70
C GLU A 463 -47.85 4.30 -4.55
N ILE A 464 -47.47 4.72 -3.34
CA ILE A 464 -47.77 3.98 -2.11
C ILE A 464 -48.94 4.68 -1.42
N GLU A 465 -50.02 3.93 -1.23
CA GLU A 465 -51.16 4.37 -0.45
C GLU A 465 -50.94 4.03 1.03
N MET A 466 -50.98 5.05 1.89
CA MET A 466 -50.90 4.90 3.33
C MET A 466 -52.24 5.24 3.96
N ASN A 467 -52.76 4.32 4.76
CA ASN A 467 -53.94 4.55 5.57
C ASN A 467 -53.54 5.04 6.97
N TYR A 468 -54.46 5.79 7.57
CA TYR A 468 -54.31 6.21 8.96
C TYR A 468 -54.13 5.00 9.89
N GLY A 469 -53.03 4.95 10.63
CA GLY A 469 -52.71 3.88 11.56
C GLY A 469 -51.87 2.75 10.97
N ASP A 470 -51.50 2.82 9.69
CA ASP A 470 -50.52 1.88 9.14
C ASP A 470 -49.17 2.02 9.86
N ASP A 471 -48.44 0.91 10.01
CA ASP A 471 -47.10 0.92 10.57
C ASP A 471 -46.10 1.46 9.52
N LEU A 472 -44.96 1.99 9.98
CA LEU A 472 -43.92 2.61 9.15
C LEU A 472 -43.49 1.64 8.04
N TYR A 473 -43.70 2.02 6.77
CA TYR A 473 -43.49 1.13 5.63
C TYR A 473 -42.03 1.08 5.18
N LEU A 474 -41.60 -0.13 4.79
CA LEU A 474 -40.39 -0.40 4.04
C LEU A 474 -40.78 -0.65 2.58
N LEU A 475 -40.31 0.19 1.66
CA LEU A 475 -40.41 -0.10 0.23
C LEU A 475 -39.09 -0.72 -0.24
N ASP A 476 -39.16 -1.93 -0.76
CA ASP A 476 -38.06 -2.54 -1.50
C ASP A 476 -37.98 -1.94 -2.91
N LEU A 477 -36.96 -1.12 -3.13
CA LEU A 477 -36.72 -0.40 -4.39
C LEU A 477 -36.35 -1.33 -5.54
N SER A 478 -35.92 -2.57 -5.27
CA SER A 478 -35.66 -3.56 -6.32
C SER A 478 -36.94 -3.90 -7.10
N THR A 479 -38.12 -3.76 -6.45
CA THR A 479 -39.42 -4.01 -7.09
C THR A 479 -39.78 -2.98 -8.18
N LEU A 480 -39.09 -1.84 -8.21
CA LEU A 480 -39.28 -0.79 -9.22
C LEU A 480 -38.41 -1.01 -10.45
N VAL A 481 -37.50 -1.99 -10.42
CA VAL A 481 -36.48 -2.20 -11.45
C VAL A 481 -36.85 -3.42 -12.29
N SER A 482 -36.74 -3.30 -13.61
CA SER A 482 -36.96 -4.41 -14.54
C SER A 482 -35.91 -4.44 -15.66
N CYS A 483 -35.65 -5.64 -16.20
CA CYS A 483 -34.80 -5.79 -17.37
C CYS A 483 -35.45 -5.22 -18.63
N ILE A 484 -34.63 -4.66 -19.54
CA ILE A 484 -35.10 -4.38 -20.90
C ILE A 484 -35.12 -5.65 -21.77
N ASP A 485 -34.24 -6.62 -21.50
CA ASP A 485 -34.17 -7.88 -22.25
C ASP A 485 -34.57 -9.09 -21.38
N GLU A 486 -35.76 -9.64 -21.65
CA GLU A 486 -36.32 -10.79 -20.94
C GLU A 486 -35.44 -12.07 -21.03
N LYS A 487 -34.41 -12.11 -21.89
CA LYS A 487 -33.49 -13.25 -22.04
C LYS A 487 -32.18 -13.10 -21.27
N VAL A 488 -31.95 -12.00 -20.56
CA VAL A 488 -30.68 -11.73 -19.85
C VAL A 488 -30.94 -11.59 -18.35
N ASP A 489 -30.54 -12.61 -17.59
CA ASP A 489 -30.54 -12.58 -16.13
C ASP A 489 -29.35 -11.75 -15.60
N PHE A 490 -29.47 -10.42 -15.53
CA PHE A 490 -28.59 -9.63 -14.66
C PHE A 490 -29.12 -8.25 -14.27
N PHE A 491 -29.40 -8.07 -12.96
CA PHE A 491 -29.44 -6.78 -12.29
C PHE A 491 -28.79 -6.91 -10.92
N PRO A 492 -27.82 -6.04 -10.65
CA PRO A 492 -28.01 -5.24 -9.48
C PRO A 492 -27.85 -3.77 -9.84
N VAL A 493 -28.91 -2.99 -9.59
CA VAL A 493 -28.69 -1.62 -9.17
C VAL A 493 -27.79 -1.71 -7.95
N VAL A 494 -26.55 -1.23 -8.08
CA VAL A 494 -25.50 -1.38 -7.06
C VAL A 494 -25.61 -0.29 -6.00
N SER A 495 -26.34 0.79 -6.29
CA SER A 495 -26.62 1.83 -5.30
C SER A 495 -27.91 2.58 -5.59
N TYR A 496 -28.53 3.03 -4.50
CA TYR A 496 -29.68 3.92 -4.50
C TYR A 496 -29.31 5.18 -3.72
N GLU A 497 -29.74 6.33 -4.22
CA GLU A 497 -29.43 7.62 -3.60
C GLU A 497 -30.70 8.46 -3.50
N LEU A 498 -30.93 9.04 -2.31
CA LEU A 498 -31.98 10.03 -2.12
C LEU A 498 -31.53 11.35 -2.76
N VAL A 499 -32.22 11.73 -3.83
CA VAL A 499 -31.92 12.97 -4.56
C VAL A 499 -32.64 14.15 -3.93
N ASP A 500 -33.90 13.93 -3.54
CA ASP A 500 -34.76 14.95 -2.93
C ASP A 500 -35.96 14.27 -2.24
N ASN A 501 -36.46 14.88 -1.16
CA ASN A 501 -37.67 14.43 -0.48
C ASN A 501 -38.41 15.61 0.15
N THR A 502 -39.72 15.45 0.25
CA THR A 502 -40.62 16.45 0.85
C THR A 502 -41.03 16.09 2.28
N ILE A 503 -40.38 15.07 2.88
CA ILE A 503 -40.76 14.47 4.16
C ILE A 503 -39.53 14.35 5.06
N ASP A 504 -39.58 15.01 6.21
CA ASP A 504 -38.56 14.84 7.24
C ASP A 504 -38.58 13.40 7.80
N GLY A 505 -37.38 12.80 7.94
CA GLY A 505 -37.20 11.45 8.48
C GLY A 505 -37.18 10.33 7.44
N VAL A 506 -37.05 10.65 6.14
CA VAL A 506 -36.79 9.66 5.09
C VAL A 506 -35.31 9.28 5.09
N SER A 507 -35.05 7.97 5.05
CA SER A 507 -33.71 7.40 4.98
C SER A 507 -33.70 6.19 4.06
N LEU A 508 -32.50 5.74 3.71
CA LEU A 508 -32.29 4.62 2.80
C LEU A 508 -31.23 3.71 3.41
N GLU A 509 -31.59 2.44 3.56
CA GLU A 509 -30.70 1.37 4.00
C GLU A 509 -30.67 0.32 2.88
N ASP A 510 -29.53 0.23 2.17
CA ASP A 510 -29.36 -0.59 0.97
C ASP A 510 -30.42 -0.32 -0.13
N ASN A 511 -31.33 -1.26 -0.37
CA ASN A 511 -32.45 -1.13 -1.32
C ASN A 511 -33.78 -0.80 -0.64
N LEU A 512 -33.77 -0.52 0.67
CA LEU A 512 -34.97 -0.28 1.46
C LEU A 512 -35.13 1.22 1.71
N LEU A 513 -36.25 1.75 1.23
CA LEU A 513 -36.68 3.11 1.57
C LEU A 513 -37.44 3.06 2.90
N ILE A 514 -36.96 3.82 3.88
CA ILE A 514 -37.50 3.87 5.24
C ILE A 514 -38.03 5.27 5.51
N ILE A 515 -39.29 5.37 5.92
CA ILE A 515 -39.95 6.65 6.23
C ILE A 515 -40.26 6.69 7.72
N ASN A 516 -39.49 7.48 8.48
CA ASN A 516 -39.63 7.67 9.93
C ASN A 516 -40.12 9.08 10.29
N SER A 517 -41.23 9.50 9.67
CA SER A 517 -41.78 10.84 9.89
C SER A 517 -42.84 10.87 10.99
N SER A 518 -42.73 11.84 11.91
CA SER A 518 -43.66 12.01 13.04
C SER A 518 -44.94 12.76 12.67
N ILE A 519 -44.95 13.52 11.57
CA ILE A 519 -46.07 14.40 11.19
C ILE A 519 -46.23 14.44 9.66
N MET A 520 -47.30 13.82 9.15
CA MET A 520 -47.70 13.95 7.75
C MET A 520 -49.14 14.47 7.63
N LYS A 521 -49.40 15.31 6.62
CA LYS A 521 -50.71 15.95 6.41
C LYS A 521 -51.56 15.12 5.44
N VAL A 522 -52.77 14.79 5.87
CA VAL A 522 -53.77 14.09 5.04
C VAL A 522 -54.14 14.93 3.82
N GLY A 523 -54.23 14.28 2.65
CA GLY A 523 -54.58 14.93 1.38
C GLY A 523 -53.47 15.76 0.72
N SER A 524 -52.26 15.77 1.29
CA SER A 524 -51.07 16.33 0.62
C SER A 524 -50.42 15.25 -0.24
N ALA A 525 -49.93 15.59 -1.43
CA ALA A 525 -49.14 14.70 -2.28
C ALA A 525 -47.67 14.88 -1.93
N TYR A 526 -47.00 13.80 -1.54
CA TYR A 526 -45.57 13.82 -1.26
C TYR A 526 -44.81 13.04 -2.33
N GLU A 527 -43.64 13.55 -2.69
CA GLU A 527 -42.75 12.95 -3.67
C GLU A 527 -41.38 12.70 -3.04
N ILE A 528 -40.85 11.50 -3.31
CA ILE A 528 -39.47 11.12 -2.98
C ILE A 528 -38.77 10.79 -4.31
N LYS A 529 -37.70 11.51 -4.62
CA LYS A 529 -36.89 11.25 -5.81
C LYS A 529 -35.71 10.38 -5.45
N ILE A 530 -35.63 9.25 -6.13
CA ILE A 530 -34.62 8.23 -5.92
C ILE A 530 -33.84 8.09 -7.20
N LYS A 531 -32.52 8.10 -7.07
CA LYS A 531 -31.59 7.78 -8.15
C LYS A 531 -31.19 6.32 -8.02
N PHE A 532 -31.28 5.61 -9.13
CA PHE A 532 -30.92 4.21 -9.29
C PHE A 532 -29.66 4.18 -10.14
N SER A 533 -28.59 3.58 -9.60
CA SER A 533 -27.33 3.42 -10.31
C SER A 533 -26.91 1.96 -10.40
N ASN A 534 -26.46 1.55 -11.57
CA ASN A 534 -25.79 0.26 -11.80
C ASN A 534 -24.25 0.41 -11.79
N GLY A 535 -23.73 1.54 -11.30
CA GLY A 535 -22.30 1.84 -11.30
C GLY A 535 -21.79 2.52 -12.58
N ILE A 536 -22.68 2.80 -13.55
CA ILE A 536 -22.38 3.53 -14.79
C ILE A 536 -23.21 4.81 -14.81
N SER A 537 -22.58 5.95 -14.55
CA SER A 537 -23.26 7.25 -14.36
C SER A 537 -24.09 7.70 -15.57
N SER A 538 -23.69 7.35 -16.80
CA SER A 538 -24.44 7.65 -18.02
C SER A 538 -25.79 6.91 -18.10
N SER A 539 -25.98 5.87 -17.30
CA SER A 539 -27.21 5.07 -17.24
C SER A 539 -28.02 5.24 -15.97
N ASP A 540 -27.62 6.18 -15.10
CA ASP A 540 -28.36 6.52 -13.89
C ASP A 540 -29.77 6.95 -14.25
N LYS A 541 -30.77 6.33 -13.62
CA LYS A 541 -32.17 6.69 -13.79
C LYS A 541 -32.70 7.28 -12.49
N THR A 542 -33.58 8.25 -12.61
CA THR A 542 -34.33 8.77 -11.47
C THR A 542 -35.78 8.33 -11.58
N ALA A 543 -36.36 7.96 -10.46
CA ALA A 543 -37.80 7.77 -10.35
C ALA A 543 -38.34 8.54 -9.14
N THR A 544 -39.58 8.96 -9.28
CA THR A 544 -40.34 9.58 -8.21
C THR A 544 -41.27 8.53 -7.63
N VAL A 545 -41.17 8.30 -6.33
CA VAL A 545 -42.15 7.52 -5.58
C VAL A 545 -43.14 8.49 -4.97
N GLY A 546 -44.41 8.35 -5.34
CA GLY A 546 -45.51 9.13 -4.78
C GLY A 546 -46.02 8.50 -3.50
N LEU A 547 -46.29 9.33 -2.48
CA LEU A 547 -46.93 8.88 -1.24
C LEU A 547 -48.28 9.58 -1.10
N LYS A 548 -49.33 8.76 -1.01
CA LYS A 548 -50.71 9.23 -0.91
C LYS A 548 -51.30 8.82 0.43
N ILE A 549 -51.70 9.82 1.22
CA ILE A 549 -52.27 9.59 2.55
C ILE A 549 -53.79 9.69 2.46
N GLU A 550 -54.44 8.53 2.57
CA GLU A 550 -55.89 8.46 2.50
C GLU A 550 -56.54 8.90 3.82
N PRO A 551 -57.59 9.75 3.76
CA PRO A 551 -58.28 10.22 4.95
C PRO A 551 -59.02 9.07 5.66
N ARG A 552 -59.11 9.20 6.98
CA ARG A 552 -59.91 8.29 7.81
C ARG A 552 -61.39 8.38 7.42
N LYS A 553 -62.07 7.22 7.29
CA LYS A 553 -63.52 7.18 7.06
C LYS A 553 -64.28 7.48 8.36
N LEU A 554 -65.07 8.55 8.35
CA LEU A 554 -65.97 8.96 9.44
C LEU A 554 -67.31 8.23 9.32
N ARG A 555 -67.78 7.58 10.39
CA ARG A 555 -69.14 7.04 10.44
C ARG A 555 -69.94 7.77 11.51
N ILE A 556 -71.01 8.43 11.09
CA ILE A 556 -71.98 9.08 11.97
C ILE A 556 -73.15 8.13 12.18
N ILE A 557 -73.42 7.78 13.43
CA ILE A 557 -74.58 6.96 13.79
C ILE A 557 -75.60 7.86 14.47
N TYR A 558 -76.78 7.96 13.84
CA TYR A 558 -77.95 8.65 14.41
C TYR A 558 -78.80 7.64 15.20
N PRO A 559 -79.21 7.92 16.43
CA PRO A 559 -80.23 7.12 17.10
C PRO A 559 -81.61 7.36 16.45
N GLU A 560 -82.48 6.36 16.53
CA GLU A 560 -83.85 6.39 15.99
C GLU A 560 -84.68 7.58 16.49
N ILE A 561 -85.62 8.03 15.65
CA ILE A 561 -86.44 9.24 15.81
C ILE A 561 -87.26 9.18 17.12
N GLU A 562 -86.95 10.04 18.09
CA GLU A 562 -87.87 10.36 19.20
C GLU A 562 -88.84 11.47 18.75
N VAL A 563 -90.14 11.28 18.99
CA VAL A 563 -91.18 12.29 18.73
C VAL A 563 -91.10 13.36 19.82
N LEU A 564 -90.75 14.59 19.44
CA LEU A 564 -90.70 15.76 20.33
C LEU A 564 -91.96 16.63 20.18
N TYR A 565 -92.46 17.19 21.28
CA TYR A 565 -93.57 18.15 21.28
C TYR A 565 -93.05 19.58 21.03
N SER A 566 -93.93 20.49 20.57
CA SER A 566 -93.63 21.80 19.98
C SER A 566 -92.77 22.78 20.81
N ASP A 567 -92.58 22.47 22.08
CA ASP A 567 -92.00 23.32 23.12
C ASP A 567 -90.72 22.71 23.73
N GLU A 568 -90.25 21.56 23.22
CA GLU A 568 -88.96 20.98 23.57
C GLU A 568 -87.84 21.43 22.60
N VAL A 569 -86.67 21.76 23.15
CA VAL A 569 -85.47 22.06 22.35
C VAL A 569 -84.77 20.74 21.97
N GLU A 570 -84.62 20.48 20.67
CA GLU A 570 -83.91 19.31 20.13
C GLU A 570 -82.55 19.10 20.81
N LYS A 571 -82.32 17.90 21.34
CA LYS A 571 -80.99 17.44 21.77
C LYS A 571 -80.69 16.10 21.11
N PHE A 572 -80.26 16.11 19.85
CA PHE A 572 -79.76 14.90 19.21
C PHE A 572 -78.44 14.47 19.87
N LYS A 573 -78.41 13.30 20.50
CA LYS A 573 -77.17 12.62 20.82
C LYS A 573 -76.70 11.84 19.59
N SER A 574 -76.03 12.49 18.65
CA SER A 574 -75.28 11.76 17.63
C SER A 574 -74.02 11.14 18.25
N SER A 575 -73.60 9.95 17.82
CA SER A 575 -72.29 9.40 18.15
C SER A 575 -71.43 9.33 16.89
N ILE A 576 -70.23 9.90 16.98
CA ILE A 576 -69.22 9.81 15.93
C ILE A 576 -68.31 8.66 16.32
N GLN A 577 -68.23 7.65 15.45
CA GLN A 577 -67.22 6.62 15.55
C GLN A 577 -66.25 6.83 14.39
N PHE A 578 -64.98 6.95 14.72
CA PHE A 578 -63.93 6.94 13.73
C PHE A 578 -63.47 5.48 13.53
N GLY A 579 -63.50 4.97 12.29
CA GLY A 579 -63.02 3.60 12.03
C GLY A 579 -61.51 3.49 12.24
N GLY A 580 -61.01 2.39 12.81
CA GLY A 580 -59.57 2.11 12.92
C GLY A 580 -58.79 2.91 13.99
N ALA A 581 -59.38 3.21 15.14
CA ALA A 581 -58.65 3.88 16.24
C ALA A 581 -57.63 2.91 16.87
N LYS A 582 -56.37 3.34 17.06
CA LYS A 582 -55.42 2.56 17.87
C LYS A 582 -55.73 2.72 19.36
N GLU A 583 -55.46 1.69 20.15
CA GLU A 583 -55.67 1.71 21.60
C GLU A 583 -54.83 2.82 22.24
N GLY A 584 -55.47 3.76 22.96
CA GLY A 584 -54.81 4.93 23.56
C GLY A 584 -54.79 6.21 22.71
N GLU A 585 -55.36 6.20 21.50
CA GLU A 585 -55.48 7.39 20.66
C GLU A 585 -56.49 8.40 21.25
N VAL A 586 -56.06 9.65 21.48
CA VAL A 586 -56.93 10.75 21.93
C VAL A 586 -57.36 11.58 20.71
N PRO A 587 -58.65 11.61 20.34
CA PRO A 587 -59.12 12.38 19.19
C PRO A 587 -58.84 13.88 19.34
N ALA A 588 -58.52 14.55 18.23
CA ALA A 588 -58.26 16.00 18.21
C ALA A 588 -59.51 16.88 18.48
N TYR A 589 -60.70 16.29 18.61
CA TYR A 589 -61.99 16.98 18.81
C TYR A 589 -62.60 16.60 20.15
N ASN A 590 -63.09 17.59 20.92
CA ASN A 590 -63.68 17.35 22.23
C ASN A 590 -65.07 16.72 22.12
N HIS A 591 -65.43 15.89 23.10
CA HIS A 591 -66.70 15.17 23.17
C HIS A 591 -67.94 16.03 23.47
N ASP A 592 -67.83 17.37 23.47
CA ASP A 592 -68.95 18.27 23.74
C ASP A 592 -69.69 18.63 22.44
N LYS A 593 -70.82 17.96 22.25
CA LYS A 593 -71.62 17.94 21.02
C LYS A 593 -72.74 18.98 21.09
N PHE A 594 -72.86 19.82 20.07
CA PHE A 594 -74.04 20.64 19.84
C PHE A 594 -74.43 20.56 18.36
N ALA A 595 -75.69 20.18 18.09
CA ALA A 595 -76.30 20.40 16.79
C ALA A 595 -76.93 21.81 16.80
N GLU A 596 -76.63 22.63 15.81
CA GLU A 596 -77.33 23.89 15.62
C GLU A 596 -78.66 23.68 14.87
N LYS A 597 -79.59 24.63 15.03
CA LYS A 597 -81.02 24.56 14.69
C LYS A 597 -81.33 24.26 13.21
N ASP A 598 -80.32 24.23 12.36
CA ASP A 598 -80.44 24.10 10.89
C ASP A 598 -79.84 22.78 10.36
N GLY A 599 -79.59 21.79 11.23
CA GLY A 599 -79.06 20.47 10.82
C GLY A 599 -77.57 20.47 10.49
N VAL A 600 -76.84 21.54 10.80
CA VAL A 600 -75.40 21.66 10.63
C VAL A 600 -74.68 21.07 11.85
N LEU A 601 -73.79 20.11 11.62
CA LEU A 601 -72.94 19.51 12.66
C LEU A 601 -71.64 20.33 12.77
N SER A 602 -71.49 21.09 13.86
CA SER A 602 -70.29 21.90 14.11
C SER A 602 -69.34 21.17 15.07
N LEU A 603 -68.16 20.78 14.58
CA LEU A 603 -67.10 20.15 15.40
C LEU A 603 -66.09 21.21 15.85
N LYS A 604 -65.89 21.38 17.17
CA LYS A 604 -64.82 22.22 17.72
C LYS A 604 -63.54 21.42 17.94
N SER A 605 -62.46 21.81 17.27
CA SER A 605 -61.10 21.31 17.50
C SER A 605 -60.63 21.69 18.91
N ASN A 606 -59.93 20.78 19.59
CA ASN A 606 -59.25 21.05 20.87
C ASN A 606 -57.90 21.77 20.70
N ARG A 607 -57.45 21.96 19.47
CA ARG A 607 -56.21 22.70 19.17
C ARG A 607 -56.54 23.92 18.33
N THR A 608 -56.20 25.10 18.86
CA THR A 608 -55.87 26.25 18.03
C THR A 608 -54.61 25.87 17.26
N CYS A 609 -54.75 25.61 15.95
CA CYS A 609 -53.62 25.57 15.03
C CYS A 609 -53.21 26.98 14.66
#